data_AF-A0A7J9FKK2-F1
#
_entry.id   AF-A0A7J9FKK2-F1
#
_cell.length_a   1.000
_cell.length_b   1.000
_cell.length_c   1.000
_cell.angle_alpha   90.00
_cell.angle_beta   90.00
_cell.angle_gamma   90.00
#
_symmetry.space_group_name_H-M   'P 1'
#
loop_
_entity.id
_entity.type
_entity.pdbx_description
1 polymer ?
#
loop_
_entity_poly.entity_id
_entity_poly.type
_entity_poly.pdbx_seq_one_letter_code
_entity_poly.pdbx_strand_id
1 'polypeptide(L)'
;MVQKNAIQGRQKITMKKIAKKNNLQVTFSKRRAGLFKKASELCTLCGVDIAIIVFSPAGKVFSFGHPNVDSAVHRFLSRNTSSVHYDIVEAHPNANIRELNAQITNLLEMLEGEKRKGQALDEVREAGRRQCWWQAPIHELGLSELQQLRNALEELKRNVGKQANLMQAAVECSNGWPFLKPNGVGISNFGTQGNETNASSSITQMHTFGPDLYFDF
;
A
#
# COMPACT_ATOMS: atom_id res chain seq x y z
N MET A 1 6.28 -20.63 52.43
CA MET A 1 5.50 -21.62 51.63
C MET A 1 4.48 -20.86 50.79
N VAL A 2 4.65 -20.85 49.46
CA VAL A 2 3.67 -20.22 48.55
C VAL A 2 2.55 -21.24 48.30
N GLN A 3 1.35 -20.97 48.78
CA GLN A 3 0.19 -21.80 48.48
C GLN A 3 -0.18 -21.63 46.99
N LYS A 4 0.01 -22.68 46.20
CA LYS A 4 -0.51 -22.75 44.83
C LYS A 4 -2.00 -23.04 44.90
N ASN A 5 -2.83 -22.03 44.64
CA ASN A 5 -4.26 -22.23 44.44
C ASN A 5 -4.48 -22.98 43.12
N ALA A 6 -4.99 -24.21 43.19
CA ALA A 6 -5.35 -24.98 42.01
C ALA A 6 -6.51 -24.28 41.28
N ILE A 7 -6.31 -23.95 40.00
CA ILE A 7 -7.37 -23.37 39.17
C ILE A 7 -8.39 -24.47 38.90
N GLN A 8 -9.62 -24.28 39.38
CA GLN A 8 -10.72 -25.16 39.04
C GLN A 8 -10.93 -25.14 37.52
N GLY A 9 -10.79 -26.30 36.87
CA GLY A 9 -11.00 -26.46 35.43
C GLY A 9 -12.46 -26.19 35.00
N ARG A 10 -12.80 -26.54 33.75
CA ARG A 10 -14.15 -26.33 33.22
C ARG A 10 -15.21 -27.01 34.10
N GLN A 11 -16.07 -26.21 34.72
CA GLN A 11 -17.17 -26.70 35.55
C GLN A 11 -18.46 -26.85 34.73
N LYS A 12 -19.24 -27.88 35.02
CA LYS A 12 -20.59 -28.06 34.47
C LYS A 12 -21.51 -26.99 35.05
N ILE A 13 -22.32 -26.35 34.19
CA ILE A 13 -23.34 -25.37 34.60
C ILE A 13 -24.72 -25.81 34.12
N THR A 14 -25.76 -25.38 34.81
CA THR A 14 -27.15 -25.64 34.43
C THR A 14 -27.57 -24.82 33.21
N MET A 15 -28.37 -25.39 32.31
CA MET A 15 -28.87 -24.72 31.10
C MET A 15 -30.07 -23.83 31.41
N LYS A 16 -29.83 -22.80 32.22
CA LYS A 16 -30.80 -21.76 32.58
C LYS A 16 -30.12 -20.38 32.54
N LYS A 17 -30.92 -19.31 32.62
CA LYS A 17 -30.40 -17.93 32.67
C LYS A 17 -29.43 -17.78 33.85
N ILE A 18 -28.22 -17.29 33.58
CA ILE A 18 -27.21 -17.02 34.60
C ILE A 18 -27.61 -15.74 35.34
N ALA A 19 -27.86 -15.86 36.64
CA ALA A 19 -28.31 -14.73 37.47
C ALA A 19 -27.19 -13.72 37.78
N LYS A 20 -25.96 -14.20 38.05
CA LYS A 20 -24.82 -13.33 38.36
C LYS A 20 -24.36 -12.60 37.09
N LYS A 21 -24.47 -11.26 37.08
CA LYS A 21 -24.16 -10.40 35.91
C LYS A 21 -22.74 -10.60 35.36
N ASN A 22 -21.72 -10.66 36.23
CA ASN A 22 -20.33 -10.89 35.81
C ASN A 22 -20.16 -12.23 35.09
N ASN A 23 -20.71 -13.30 35.67
CA ASN A 23 -20.66 -14.64 35.07
C ASN A 23 -21.44 -14.69 33.76
N LEU A 24 -22.57 -14.00 33.67
CA LEU A 24 -23.37 -13.88 32.45
C LEU A 24 -22.56 -13.20 31.34
N GLN A 25 -21.92 -12.06 31.64
CA GLN A 25 -21.13 -11.30 30.67
C GLN A 25 -19.91 -12.10 30.18
N VAL A 26 -19.16 -12.73 31.08
CA VAL A 26 -18.01 -13.58 30.72
C VAL A 26 -18.47 -14.79 29.89
N THR A 27 -19.57 -15.44 30.28
CA THR A 27 -20.12 -16.59 29.55
C THR A 27 -20.62 -16.19 28.18
N PHE A 28 -21.29 -15.04 28.07
CA PHE A 28 -21.73 -14.48 26.78
C PHE A 28 -20.54 -14.30 25.85
N SER A 29 -19.48 -13.61 26.30
CA SER A 29 -18.28 -13.37 25.48
C SER A 29 -17.65 -14.68 25.00
N LYS A 30 -17.46 -15.65 25.91
CA LYS A 30 -16.86 -16.95 25.57
C LYS A 30 -17.73 -17.78 24.63
N ARG A 31 -19.03 -17.87 24.89
CA ARG A 31 -19.97 -18.65 24.05
C ARG A 31 -20.17 -18.03 22.69
N ARG A 32 -20.28 -16.70 22.61
CA ARG A 32 -20.37 -15.97 21.33
C ARG A 32 -19.13 -16.24 20.47
N ALA A 33 -17.93 -16.11 21.04
CA ALA A 33 -16.68 -16.39 20.33
C ALA A 33 -16.62 -17.84 19.84
N GLY A 34 -16.94 -18.82 20.71
CA GLY A 34 -16.98 -20.23 20.33
C GLY A 34 -18.02 -20.54 19.25
N LEU A 35 -19.20 -19.92 19.31
CA LEU A 35 -20.25 -20.05 18.31
C LEU A 35 -19.79 -19.52 16.95
N PHE A 36 -19.17 -18.34 16.92
CA PHE A 36 -18.68 -17.75 15.67
C PHE A 36 -17.56 -18.60 15.06
N LYS A 37 -16.64 -19.12 15.89
CA LYS A 37 -15.61 -20.05 15.42
C LYS A 37 -16.22 -21.31 14.79
N LYS A 38 -17.21 -21.92 15.43
CA LYS A 38 -17.89 -23.10 14.87
C LYS A 38 -18.69 -22.81 13.60
N ALA A 39 -19.33 -21.64 13.53
CA ALA A 39 -20.00 -21.21 12.32
C ALA A 39 -19.02 -21.01 11.16
N SER A 40 -17.85 -20.41 11.44
CA SER A 40 -16.78 -20.25 10.45
C SER A 40 -16.21 -21.59 9.97
N GLU A 41 -15.96 -22.53 10.89
CA GLU A 41 -15.55 -23.89 10.49
C GLU A 41 -16.61 -24.55 9.60
N LEU A 42 -17.89 -24.44 9.97
CA LEU A 42 -18.99 -25.05 9.23
C LEU A 42 -19.17 -24.46 7.82
N CYS A 43 -19.15 -23.13 7.68
CA CYS A 43 -19.31 -22.51 6.37
C CYS A 43 -18.12 -22.82 5.45
N THR A 44 -16.91 -22.88 5.99
CA THR A 44 -15.72 -23.25 5.22
C THR A 44 -15.74 -24.72 4.80
N LEU A 45 -16.10 -25.64 5.70
CA LEU A 45 -16.07 -27.08 5.40
C LEU A 45 -17.20 -27.52 4.47
N CYS A 46 -18.39 -26.94 4.64
CA CYS A 46 -19.58 -27.37 3.91
C CYS A 46 -20.00 -26.41 2.79
N GLY A 47 -19.34 -25.25 2.65
CA GLY A 47 -19.71 -24.25 1.65
C GLY A 47 -21.11 -23.68 1.85
N VAL A 48 -21.59 -23.59 3.10
CA VAL A 48 -22.96 -23.17 3.43
C VAL A 48 -23.00 -21.70 3.85
N ASP A 49 -24.02 -20.97 3.39
CA ASP A 49 -24.27 -19.61 3.89
C ASP A 49 -24.90 -19.66 5.27
N ILE A 50 -24.38 -18.82 6.17
CA ILE A 50 -24.80 -18.73 7.56
C ILE A 50 -24.89 -17.26 7.94
N ALA A 51 -25.92 -16.88 8.71
CA ALA A 51 -26.00 -15.60 9.40
C ALA A 51 -26.34 -15.83 10.87
N ILE A 52 -25.57 -15.23 11.77
CA ILE A 52 -25.79 -15.26 13.22
C ILE A 52 -25.78 -13.82 13.73
N ILE A 53 -26.84 -13.42 14.44
CA ILE A 53 -26.96 -12.11 15.06
C ILE A 53 -27.25 -12.34 16.55
N VAL A 54 -26.43 -11.73 17.42
CA VAL A 54 -26.52 -11.91 18.87
C VAL A 54 -26.46 -10.56 19.58
N PHE A 55 -27.42 -10.33 20.48
CA PHE A 55 -27.46 -9.16 21.35
C PHE A 55 -26.81 -9.49 22.69
N SER A 56 -25.83 -8.68 23.09
CA SER A 56 -25.24 -8.79 24.42
C SER A 56 -26.21 -8.31 25.51
N PRO A 57 -26.02 -8.75 26.76
CA PRO A 57 -26.75 -8.19 27.90
C PRO A 57 -26.59 -6.67 28.08
N ALA A 58 -25.59 -6.07 27.43
CA ALA A 58 -25.34 -4.63 27.42
C ALA A 58 -25.98 -3.91 26.21
N GLY A 59 -26.81 -4.58 25.41
CA GLY A 59 -27.48 -3.99 24.24
C GLY A 59 -26.62 -3.88 22.98
N LYS A 60 -25.34 -4.27 23.03
CA LYS A 60 -24.47 -4.28 21.84
C LYS A 60 -24.78 -5.47 20.93
N VAL A 61 -24.84 -5.22 19.63
CA VAL A 61 -25.05 -6.23 18.58
C VAL A 61 -23.71 -6.81 18.15
N PHE A 62 -23.69 -8.13 17.93
CA PHE A 62 -22.57 -8.83 17.33
C PHE A 62 -23.12 -9.76 16.24
N SER A 63 -22.44 -9.81 15.11
CA SER A 63 -22.87 -10.66 14.00
C SER A 63 -21.70 -11.43 13.40
N PHE A 64 -22.04 -12.56 12.78
CA PHE A 64 -21.17 -13.35 11.93
C PHE A 64 -21.99 -13.76 10.70
N GLY A 65 -21.40 -13.62 9.51
CA GLY A 65 -22.07 -13.97 8.27
C GLY A 65 -21.08 -14.49 7.24
N HIS A 66 -21.50 -15.49 6.47
CA HIS A 66 -20.79 -15.98 5.30
C HIS A 66 -21.79 -16.13 4.14
N PRO A 67 -21.55 -15.52 2.96
CA PRO A 67 -20.41 -14.66 2.60
C PRO A 67 -20.40 -13.31 3.33
N ASN A 68 -21.58 -12.74 3.61
CA ASN A 68 -21.76 -11.63 4.56
C ASN A 68 -23.18 -11.72 5.15
N VAL A 69 -23.44 -10.99 6.24
CA VAL A 69 -24.72 -11.09 6.98
C VAL A 69 -25.89 -10.66 6.12
N ASP A 70 -25.78 -9.52 5.43
CA ASP A 70 -26.86 -8.94 4.65
C ASP A 70 -27.26 -9.82 3.48
N SER A 71 -26.28 -10.42 2.78
CA SER A 71 -26.52 -11.33 1.65
C SER A 71 -27.20 -12.61 2.11
N ALA A 72 -26.74 -13.20 3.22
CA ALA A 72 -27.36 -14.40 3.78
C ALA A 72 -28.81 -14.14 4.25
N VAL A 73 -29.07 -13.00 4.89
CA VAL A 73 -30.42 -12.57 5.29
C VAL A 73 -31.29 -12.28 4.08
N HIS A 74 -30.79 -11.52 3.11
CA HIS A 74 -31.49 -11.19 1.88
C HIS A 74 -31.89 -12.45 1.11
N ARG A 75 -30.98 -13.43 0.99
CA ARG A 75 -31.27 -14.73 0.36
C ARG A 75 -32.35 -15.50 1.10
N PHE A 76 -32.31 -15.52 2.43
CA PHE A 76 -33.33 -16.16 3.25
C PHE A 76 -34.71 -15.52 3.07
N LEU A 77 -34.78 -14.18 3.08
CA LEU A 77 -36.03 -13.45 2.89
C LEU A 77 -36.57 -13.59 1.45
N SER A 78 -35.70 -13.47 0.44
CA SER A 78 -36.07 -13.58 -0.98
C SER A 78 -36.65 -14.96 -1.32
N ARG A 79 -36.12 -16.02 -0.70
CA ARG A 79 -36.60 -17.40 -0.89
C ARG A 79 -38.03 -17.60 -0.40
N ASN A 80 -38.51 -16.79 0.55
CA ASN A 80 -39.90 -16.82 1.00
C ASN A 80 -40.85 -16.03 0.09
N THR A 81 -40.31 -15.19 -0.80
CA THR A 81 -41.11 -14.30 -1.68
C THR A 81 -41.20 -14.76 -3.13
N SER A 82 -40.33 -15.66 -3.59
CA SER A 82 -40.27 -16.02 -5.01
C SER A 82 -39.90 -17.49 -5.25
N SER A 83 -40.90 -18.29 -5.59
CA SER A 83 -40.75 -19.67 -6.10
C SER A 83 -40.13 -19.75 -7.52
N VAL A 84 -39.54 -18.67 -8.06
CA VAL A 84 -39.17 -18.57 -9.49
C VAL A 84 -37.71 -18.12 -9.73
N HIS A 85 -36.91 -17.82 -8.70
CA HIS A 85 -35.65 -17.08 -8.86
C HIS A 85 -34.37 -17.89 -8.55
N TYR A 86 -34.33 -19.17 -8.94
CA TYR A 86 -33.12 -19.99 -8.75
C TYR A 86 -32.01 -19.69 -9.79
N ASP A 87 -32.35 -19.31 -11.02
CA ASP A 87 -31.34 -19.13 -12.10
C ASP A 87 -30.60 -17.78 -12.08
N ILE A 88 -31.26 -16.69 -11.65
CA ILE A 88 -30.66 -15.35 -11.72
C ILE A 88 -29.73 -15.06 -10.53
N VAL A 89 -30.03 -15.63 -9.34
CA VAL A 89 -29.19 -15.44 -8.13
C VAL A 89 -27.86 -16.16 -8.24
N GLU A 90 -27.73 -17.24 -9.02
CA GLU A 90 -26.47 -17.99 -9.14
C GLU A 90 -25.55 -17.41 -10.23
N ALA A 91 -26.10 -16.82 -11.28
CA ALA A 91 -25.33 -16.20 -12.36
C ALA A 91 -24.59 -14.91 -11.91
N HIS A 92 -25.21 -14.10 -11.05
CA HIS A 92 -24.66 -12.79 -10.66
C HIS A 92 -23.41 -12.86 -9.72
N PRO A 93 -23.39 -13.70 -8.66
CA PRO A 93 -22.19 -13.93 -7.85
C PRO A 93 -21.05 -14.55 -8.67
N ASN A 94 -21.38 -15.46 -9.60
CA ASN A 94 -20.39 -16.12 -10.45
C ASN A 94 -19.76 -15.14 -11.46
N ALA A 95 -20.51 -14.18 -12.00
CA ALA A 95 -19.96 -13.11 -12.81
C ALA A 95 -19.01 -12.22 -12.02
N ASN A 96 -19.40 -11.83 -10.80
CA ASN A 96 -18.59 -10.98 -9.92
C ASN A 96 -17.30 -11.68 -9.45
N ILE A 97 -17.37 -12.99 -9.15
CA ILE A 97 -16.20 -13.80 -8.80
C ILE A 97 -15.23 -13.93 -9.98
N ARG A 98 -15.74 -14.12 -11.20
CA ARG A 98 -14.91 -14.19 -12.42
C ARG A 98 -14.21 -12.86 -12.69
N GLU A 99 -14.92 -11.76 -12.55
CA GLU A 99 -14.37 -10.41 -12.70
C GLU A 99 -13.28 -10.13 -11.65
N LEU A 100 -13.55 -10.44 -10.38
CA LEU A 100 -12.59 -10.25 -9.30
C LEU A 100 -11.34 -11.13 -9.48
N ASN A 101 -11.52 -12.38 -9.92
CA ASN A 101 -10.39 -13.27 -10.23
C ASN A 101 -9.55 -12.71 -11.38
N ALA A 102 -10.18 -12.15 -12.42
CA ALA A 102 -9.45 -11.51 -13.52
C ALA A 102 -8.65 -10.28 -13.05
N GLN A 103 -9.21 -9.47 -12.14
CA GLN A 103 -8.50 -8.35 -11.53
C GLN A 103 -7.29 -8.82 -10.70
N ILE A 104 -7.45 -9.88 -9.90
CA ILE A 104 -6.36 -10.47 -9.12
C ILE A 104 -5.24 -10.97 -10.05
N THR A 105 -5.57 -11.68 -11.13
CA THR A 105 -4.58 -12.16 -12.10
C THR A 105 -3.81 -11.00 -12.75
N ASN A 106 -4.51 -9.93 -13.15
CA ASN A 106 -3.87 -8.76 -13.75
C ASN A 106 -2.91 -8.07 -12.76
N LEU A 107 -3.33 -7.89 -11.50
CA LEU A 107 -2.48 -7.31 -10.46
C LEU A 107 -1.24 -8.15 -10.17
N LEU A 108 -1.37 -9.49 -10.17
CA LEU A 108 -0.24 -10.39 -10.02
C LEU A 108 0.75 -10.25 -11.17
N GLU A 109 0.26 -10.16 -12.40
CA GLU A 109 1.11 -9.97 -13.58
C GLU A 109 1.84 -8.62 -13.54
N MET A 110 1.15 -7.53 -13.16
CA MET A 110 1.77 -6.22 -12.98
C MET A 110 2.87 -6.25 -11.93
N LEU A 111 2.61 -6.84 -10.76
CA LEU A 111 3.57 -6.96 -9.68
C LEU A 111 4.79 -7.80 -10.10
N GLU A 112 4.57 -8.90 -10.81
CA GLU A 112 5.65 -9.73 -11.32
C GLU A 112 6.49 -8.97 -12.37
N GLY A 113 5.83 -8.17 -13.22
CA GLY A 113 6.49 -7.26 -14.16
C GLY A 113 7.36 -6.21 -13.45
N GLU A 114 6.86 -5.57 -12.40
CA GLU A 114 7.65 -4.62 -11.60
C GLU A 114 8.82 -5.29 -10.89
N LYS A 115 8.61 -6.48 -10.33
CA LYS A 115 9.67 -7.27 -9.70
C LYS A 115 10.77 -7.63 -10.70
N ARG A 116 10.42 -8.02 -11.93
CA ARG A 116 11.41 -8.29 -13.00
C ARG A 116 12.20 -7.04 -13.37
N LYS A 117 11.56 -5.87 -13.44
CA LYS A 117 12.27 -4.58 -13.66
C LYS A 117 13.26 -4.29 -12.54
N GLY A 118 12.86 -4.49 -11.29
CA GLY A 118 13.74 -4.34 -10.13
C GLY A 118 14.94 -5.28 -10.19
N GLN A 119 14.71 -6.56 -10.50
CA GLN A 119 15.78 -7.55 -10.66
C GLN A 119 16.75 -7.20 -11.79
N ALA A 120 16.26 -6.75 -12.94
CA ALA A 120 17.10 -6.30 -14.04
C ALA A 120 17.97 -5.08 -13.65
N LEU A 121 17.41 -4.12 -12.90
CA LEU A 121 18.18 -2.98 -12.39
C LEU A 121 19.25 -3.41 -11.39
N ASP A 122 18.93 -4.33 -10.49
CA ASP A 122 19.91 -4.89 -9.56
C ASP A 122 21.01 -5.66 -10.32
N GLU A 123 20.68 -6.47 -11.33
CA GLU A 123 21.65 -7.15 -12.18
C GLU A 123 22.60 -6.17 -12.89
N VAL A 124 22.07 -5.08 -13.44
CA VAL A 124 22.89 -4.01 -14.05
C VAL A 124 23.80 -3.38 -12.99
N ARG A 125 23.28 -3.12 -11.78
CA ARG A 125 24.06 -2.59 -10.65
C ARG A 125 25.18 -3.56 -10.23
N GLU A 126 24.90 -4.85 -10.14
CA GLU A 126 25.89 -5.89 -9.80
C GLU A 126 26.96 -6.05 -10.88
N ALA A 127 26.56 -6.05 -12.15
CA ALA A 127 27.49 -6.10 -13.28
C ALA A 127 28.44 -4.90 -13.25
N GLY A 128 27.90 -3.72 -12.94
CA GLY A 128 28.65 -2.51 -12.70
C GLY A 128 29.68 -2.61 -11.57
N ARG A 129 29.29 -3.19 -10.43
CA ARG A 129 30.22 -3.48 -9.31
C ARG A 129 31.36 -4.40 -9.69
N ARG A 130 31.09 -5.43 -10.50
CA ARG A 130 32.14 -6.37 -10.96
C ARG A 130 33.11 -5.71 -11.92
N GLN A 131 32.67 -4.66 -12.63
CA GLN A 131 33.48 -3.98 -13.63
C GLN A 131 34.34 -2.86 -13.03
N CYS A 132 33.82 -2.11 -12.03
CA CYS A 132 34.51 -0.96 -11.46
C CYS A 132 34.25 -0.82 -9.96
N TRP A 133 35.32 -0.64 -9.17
CA TRP A 133 35.24 -0.51 -7.71
C TRP A 133 34.45 0.72 -7.24
N TRP A 134 34.45 1.83 -8.00
CA TRP A 134 33.72 3.06 -7.65
C TRP A 134 32.20 2.98 -7.86
N GLN A 135 31.67 1.87 -8.40
CA GLN A 135 30.23 1.65 -8.54
C GLN A 135 29.60 0.99 -7.29
N ALA A 136 30.40 0.68 -6.26
CA ALA A 136 29.90 0.27 -4.97
C ALA A 136 29.20 1.45 -4.24
N PRO A 137 28.21 1.18 -3.36
CA PRO A 137 27.63 2.20 -2.50
C PRO A 137 28.70 2.90 -1.66
N ILE A 138 28.57 4.22 -1.46
CA ILE A 138 29.55 5.07 -0.76
C ILE A 138 29.88 4.55 0.65
N HIS A 139 28.94 3.88 1.31
CA HIS A 139 29.11 3.31 2.65
C HIS A 139 29.84 1.95 2.67
N GLU A 140 30.02 1.30 1.51
CA GLU A 140 30.77 0.06 1.35
C GLU A 140 32.21 0.30 0.87
N LEU A 141 32.54 1.53 0.46
CA LEU A 141 33.89 1.92 0.03
C LEU A 141 34.81 2.19 1.23
N GLY A 142 36.03 1.67 1.17
CA GLY A 142 37.06 1.90 2.19
C GLY A 142 37.56 3.36 2.21
N LEU A 143 38.20 3.76 3.32
CA LEU A 143 38.72 5.13 3.48
C LEU A 143 39.65 5.55 2.32
N SER A 144 40.54 4.65 1.89
CA SER A 144 41.49 4.88 0.81
C SER A 144 40.80 5.05 -0.54
N GLU A 145 39.75 4.27 -0.80
CA GLU A 145 38.96 4.32 -2.04
C GLU A 145 38.13 5.60 -2.11
N LEU A 146 37.55 6.02 -0.98
CA LEU A 146 36.83 7.29 -0.86
C LEU A 146 37.77 8.49 -1.09
N GLN A 147 39.00 8.43 -0.58
CA GLN A 147 40.01 9.47 -0.83
C GLN A 147 40.41 9.52 -2.32
N GLN A 148 40.60 8.37 -2.96
CA GLN A 148 40.88 8.30 -4.40
C GLN A 148 39.72 8.86 -5.24
N LEU A 149 38.48 8.50 -4.90
CA LEU A 149 37.28 9.01 -5.56
C LEU A 149 37.16 10.54 -5.41
N ARG A 150 37.39 11.06 -4.19
CA ARG A 150 37.41 12.51 -3.93
C ARG A 150 38.41 13.23 -4.82
N ASN A 151 39.67 12.75 -4.85
CA ASN A 151 40.73 13.39 -5.62
C ASN A 151 40.43 13.37 -7.12
N ALA A 152 39.86 12.26 -7.63
CA ALA A 152 39.43 12.14 -9.02
C ALA A 152 38.29 13.12 -9.37
N LEU A 153 37.31 13.30 -8.48
CA LEU A 153 36.22 14.27 -8.66
C LEU A 153 36.72 15.72 -8.61
N GLU A 154 37.66 16.03 -7.72
CA GLU A 154 38.29 17.36 -7.65
C GLU A 154 39.05 17.67 -8.96
N GLU A 155 39.77 16.70 -9.51
CA GLU A 155 40.49 16.84 -10.78
C GLU A 155 39.54 16.99 -11.96
N LEU A 156 38.46 16.20 -12.01
CA LEU A 156 37.42 16.35 -13.04
C LEU A 156 36.79 17.75 -12.99
N LYS A 157 36.43 18.22 -11.80
CA LYS A 157 35.88 19.57 -11.59
C LYS A 157 36.82 20.65 -12.12
N ARG A 158 38.13 20.53 -11.84
CA ARG A 158 39.16 21.45 -12.35
C ARG A 158 39.21 21.44 -13.88
N ASN A 159 39.15 20.25 -14.49
CA ASN A 159 39.23 20.10 -15.94
C ASN A 159 37.98 20.64 -16.65
N VAL A 160 36.79 20.40 -16.11
CA VAL A 160 35.55 21.01 -16.61
C VAL A 160 35.60 22.54 -16.50
N GLY A 161 36.09 23.07 -15.37
CA GLY A 161 36.26 24.51 -15.20
C GLY A 161 37.21 25.14 -16.23
N LYS A 162 38.32 24.46 -16.55
CA LYS A 162 39.22 24.90 -17.63
C LYS A 162 38.54 24.89 -18.99
N GLN A 163 37.79 23.84 -19.32
CA GLN A 163 37.07 23.74 -20.59
C GLN A 163 36.01 24.85 -20.72
N ALA A 164 35.27 25.14 -19.65
CA ALA A 164 34.32 26.25 -19.61
C ALA A 164 35.00 27.61 -19.84
N ASN A 165 36.12 27.86 -19.18
CA ASN A 165 36.89 29.10 -19.37
C ASN A 165 37.48 29.22 -20.77
N LEU A 166 37.95 28.12 -21.36
CA LEU A 166 38.45 28.09 -22.74
C LEU A 166 37.33 28.36 -23.75
N MET A 167 36.14 27.79 -23.54
CA MET A 167 34.96 28.07 -24.36
C MET A 167 34.52 29.53 -24.23
N GLN A 168 34.57 30.11 -23.03
CA GLN A 168 34.25 31.51 -22.79
C GLN A 168 35.25 32.46 -23.46
N ALA A 169 36.54 32.17 -23.39
CA ALA A 169 37.59 32.92 -24.08
C ALA A 169 37.49 32.79 -25.62
N ALA A 170 37.10 31.64 -26.15
CA ALA A 170 36.87 31.44 -27.58
C ALA A 170 35.66 32.23 -28.10
N VAL A 171 34.62 32.40 -27.28
CA VAL A 171 33.46 33.26 -27.57
C VAL A 171 33.85 34.74 -27.56
N GLU A 172 34.76 35.15 -26.67
CA GLU A 172 35.28 36.52 -26.61
C GLU A 172 36.22 36.86 -27.79
N CYS A 173 37.01 35.90 -28.29
CA CYS A 173 37.85 36.08 -29.48
C CYS A 173 37.07 36.15 -30.80
N SER A 174 35.80 35.74 -30.84
CA SER A 174 34.95 35.86 -32.05
C SER A 174 34.31 37.24 -32.23
N ASN A 175 34.39 38.14 -31.24
CA ASN A 175 33.79 39.47 -31.29
C ASN A 175 34.76 40.58 -31.78
N GLY A 176 35.87 40.20 -32.42
CA GLY A 176 36.95 41.11 -32.79
C GLY A 176 37.21 41.23 -34.30
N TRP A 177 36.21 41.58 -35.12
CA TRP A 177 36.44 42.17 -36.46
C TRP A 177 35.78 43.55 -36.55
N PRO A 178 36.51 44.61 -37.00
CA PRO A 178 36.01 45.98 -37.00
C PRO A 178 35.30 46.30 -38.30
N PHE A 179 34.01 46.65 -38.25
CA PHE A 179 33.37 47.42 -39.33
C PHE A 179 32.33 48.39 -38.78
N LEU A 180 32.76 49.67 -38.76
CA LEU A 180 32.03 50.93 -38.90
C LEU A 180 30.59 51.05 -38.35
N LYS A 181 30.43 51.98 -37.40
CA LYS A 181 29.14 52.62 -37.04
C LYS A 181 28.54 53.40 -38.23
N PRO A 182 27.21 53.60 -38.23
CA PRO A 182 26.70 54.93 -37.89
C PRO A 182 25.65 54.84 -36.76
N ASN A 183 25.78 55.64 -35.70
CA ASN A 183 24.99 56.87 -35.46
C ASN A 183 23.49 56.65 -35.67
N GLY A 184 22.60 56.81 -34.70
CA GLY A 184 22.67 57.33 -33.34
C GLY A 184 21.23 57.62 -32.87
N VAL A 185 21.06 57.75 -31.55
CA VAL A 185 19.88 58.33 -30.86
C VAL A 185 18.60 57.47 -30.94
N GLY A 186 17.87 57.11 -29.89
CA GLY A 186 17.96 57.40 -28.46
C GLY A 186 16.69 56.84 -27.80
N ILE A 187 16.90 56.16 -26.65
CA ILE A 187 16.08 56.17 -25.43
C ILE A 187 14.59 55.77 -25.50
N SER A 188 14.29 54.71 -24.74
CA SER A 188 13.13 54.47 -23.83
C SER A 188 12.53 53.08 -24.09
N ASN A 189 12.05 52.29 -23.14
CA ASN A 189 12.24 52.13 -21.70
C ASN A 189 11.58 50.77 -21.36
N PHE A 190 12.06 50.10 -20.30
CA PHE A 190 11.30 49.26 -19.35
C PHE A 190 10.39 48.10 -19.82
N GLY A 191 10.61 46.91 -19.25
CA GLY A 191 9.59 45.86 -19.20
C GLY A 191 10.09 44.48 -18.79
N THR A 192 10.17 44.25 -17.48
CA THR A 192 10.56 43.03 -16.76
C THR A 192 9.48 41.94 -16.77
N GLN A 193 9.91 40.68 -16.55
CA GLN A 193 9.13 39.47 -16.17
C GLN A 193 8.23 38.86 -17.27
N GLY A 194 8.24 37.56 -17.54
CA GLY A 194 8.37 36.44 -16.61
C GLY A 194 6.95 36.02 -16.20
N ASN A 195 6.41 34.98 -16.84
CA ASN A 195 5.25 34.17 -16.44
C ASN A 195 4.95 33.17 -17.58
N GLU A 196 4.38 32.00 -17.39
CA GLU A 196 4.34 31.01 -16.31
C GLU A 196 3.69 29.80 -16.99
N THR A 197 4.16 28.61 -16.66
CA THR A 197 3.65 27.33 -17.17
C THR A 197 2.26 27.04 -16.61
N ASN A 198 1.26 26.91 -17.48
CA ASN A 198 -0.03 26.32 -17.11
C ASN A 198 0.05 24.79 -17.21
N ALA A 199 0.32 24.14 -16.08
CA ALA A 199 0.02 22.72 -15.87
C ALA A 199 -1.17 22.63 -14.92
N SER A 200 -2.32 22.23 -15.45
CA SER A 200 -3.57 22.07 -14.72
C SER A 200 -3.44 21.00 -13.64
N SER A 201 -3.62 21.39 -12.38
CA SER A 201 -3.89 20.50 -11.25
C SER A 201 -5.40 20.29 -11.11
N SER A 202 -5.84 19.06 -10.91
CA SER A 202 -7.17 18.75 -10.38
C SER A 202 -7.01 17.88 -9.13
N ILE A 203 -7.46 18.47 -8.03
CA ILE A 203 -7.59 17.97 -6.66
C ILE A 203 -8.78 17.00 -6.65
N THR A 204 -8.75 15.82 -6.03
CA THR A 204 -9.25 15.44 -4.67
C THR A 204 -9.56 13.93 -4.82
N GLN A 205 -9.30 12.97 -3.92
CA GLN A 205 -9.69 12.90 -2.51
C GLN A 205 -9.06 11.63 -1.90
N MET A 206 -8.26 11.81 -0.84
CA MET A 206 -7.69 10.73 -0.03
C MET A 206 -8.60 10.49 1.17
N HIS A 207 -9.12 9.28 1.32
CA HIS A 207 -9.73 8.83 2.57
C HIS A 207 -8.72 8.01 3.37
N THR A 208 -8.27 8.61 4.47
CA THR A 208 -7.41 8.01 5.48
C THR A 208 -8.23 7.06 6.36
N PHE A 209 -7.87 5.78 6.42
CA PHE A 209 -8.21 4.91 7.55
C PHE A 209 -6.91 4.33 8.10
N GLY A 210 -6.67 4.60 9.38
CA GLY A 210 -5.44 4.23 10.09
C GLY A 210 -5.31 2.73 10.38
N PRO A 211 -4.13 2.32 10.85
CA PRO A 211 -3.79 0.93 11.15
C PRO A 211 -4.25 0.56 12.57
N ASP A 212 -4.60 -0.70 12.75
CA ASP A 212 -4.36 -1.53 13.95
C ASP A 212 -5.49 -2.55 14.09
N LEU A 213 -5.23 -3.78 13.66
CA LEU A 213 -5.80 -4.99 14.28
C LEU A 213 -4.90 -6.16 13.89
N TYR A 214 -3.85 -6.33 14.69
CA TYR A 214 -3.06 -7.55 14.79
C TYR A 214 -3.95 -8.65 15.37
N PHE A 215 -4.31 -9.65 14.57
CA PHE A 215 -4.91 -10.90 15.04
C PHE A 215 -3.85 -11.98 15.02
N ASP A 216 -3.21 -12.21 16.17
CA ASP A 216 -2.47 -13.46 16.40
C ASP A 216 -3.46 -14.60 16.65
N PHE A 217 -3.11 -15.77 16.09
CA PHE A 217 -3.81 -17.05 16.25
C PHE A 217 -3.63 -17.66 17.65
#